data_AF-A0A081BWN5-F1
#
_entry.id   AF-A0A081BWN5-F1
#
_cell.length_a   1.000
_cell.length_b   1.000
_cell.length_c   1.000
_cell.angle_alpha   90.00
_cell.angle_beta   90.00
_cell.angle_gamma   90.00
#
_symmetry.space_group_name_H-M   'P 1'
#
loop_
_entity.id
_entity.type
_entity.pdbx_description
1 polymer ?
#
loop_
_entity_poly.entity_id
_entity_poly.type
_entity_poly.pdbx_seq_one_letter_code
_entity_poly.pdbx_strand_id
1 'polypeptide(L)'
;MVVVNEDMIITLVNPAFCAMFKTTKDQLLYKHARDLLGNVKNFQMAWEQNRVFKSREKQYPKYDLYVRKVIFPIKDEGLLVACIMVDLSHEWHQRNEMPRIKREIIEQVNEVVNKKMHVAQQIAGLLGETTAETKVSLLKLREMLEQETM
;
A
#
# COMPACT_ATOMS: atom_id res chain seq x y z
N MET A 1 1.44 -4.56 -23.35
CA MET A 1 0.80 -5.34 -24.42
C MET A 1 1.76 -6.40 -24.90
N VAL A 2 1.22 -7.60 -25.08
CA VAL A 2 1.89 -8.75 -25.69
C VAL A 2 0.96 -9.38 -26.72
N VAL A 3 1.50 -9.87 -27.82
CA VAL A 3 0.78 -10.61 -28.87
C VAL A 3 1.42 -11.97 -29.04
N VAL A 4 0.59 -13.00 -29.21
CA VAL A 4 1.03 -14.38 -29.41
C VAL A 4 0.36 -15.00 -30.64
N ASN A 5 1.03 -15.99 -31.24
CA ASN A 5 0.48 -16.83 -32.30
C ASN A 5 -0.31 -18.04 -31.74
N GLU A 6 -0.70 -18.96 -32.62
CA GLU A 6 -1.46 -20.19 -32.28
C GLU A 6 -0.73 -21.09 -31.27
N ASP A 7 0.59 -21.18 -31.38
CA ASP A 7 1.46 -21.94 -30.50
C ASP A 7 1.78 -21.21 -29.18
N MET A 8 1.08 -20.10 -28.89
CA MET A 8 1.32 -19.23 -27.73
C MET A 8 2.74 -18.65 -27.69
N ILE A 9 3.40 -18.56 -28.84
CA ILE A 9 4.71 -17.93 -29.00
C ILE A 9 4.55 -16.43 -29.11
N ILE A 10 5.34 -15.69 -28.35
CA ILE A 10 5.33 -14.23 -28.34
C ILE A 10 5.87 -13.69 -29.66
N THR A 11 5.03 -12.96 -30.38
CA THR A 11 5.37 -12.32 -31.66
C THR A 11 5.62 -10.82 -31.51
N LEU A 12 4.99 -10.18 -30.52
CA LEU A 12 5.14 -8.75 -30.26
C LEU A 12 5.00 -8.43 -28.78
N VAL A 13 5.83 -7.50 -28.30
CA VAL A 13 5.71 -6.89 -26.97
C VAL A 13 5.95 -5.39 -27.06
N ASN A 14 5.28 -4.63 -26.20
CA ASN A 14 5.56 -3.20 -26.05
C ASN A 14 6.50 -2.93 -24.85
N PRO A 15 7.17 -1.77 -24.80
CA PRO A 15 8.12 -1.44 -23.73
C PRO A 15 7.51 -1.50 -22.33
N ALA A 16 6.26 -1.08 -22.16
CA ALA A 16 5.58 -1.13 -20.85
C ALA A 16 5.45 -2.56 -20.33
N PHE A 17 5.17 -3.54 -21.21
CA PHE A 17 5.12 -4.94 -20.82
C PHE A 17 6.50 -5.45 -20.37
N CYS A 18 7.55 -5.11 -21.12
CA CYS A 18 8.93 -5.43 -20.76
C CYS A 18 9.31 -4.85 -19.38
N ALA A 19 8.94 -3.59 -19.12
CA ALA A 19 9.16 -2.93 -17.84
C ALA A 19 8.43 -3.65 -16.68
N MET A 20 7.14 -3.97 -16.85
CA MET A 20 6.33 -4.69 -15.85
C MET A 20 6.96 -6.03 -15.44
N PHE A 21 7.52 -6.76 -16.41
CA PHE A 21 8.11 -8.08 -16.19
C PHE A 21 9.64 -8.06 -16.01
N LYS A 22 10.25 -6.88 -15.87
CA LYS A 22 11.69 -6.68 -15.67
C LYS A 22 12.56 -7.46 -16.67
N THR A 23 12.20 -7.38 -17.95
CA THR A 23 12.83 -8.12 -19.05
C THR A 23 12.94 -7.22 -20.29
N THR A 24 13.57 -7.72 -21.35
CA THR A 24 13.74 -6.99 -22.62
C THR A 24 12.93 -7.63 -23.74
N LYS A 25 12.71 -6.87 -24.82
CA LYS A 25 12.03 -7.37 -26.01
C LYS A 25 12.72 -8.61 -26.58
N ASP A 26 14.04 -8.56 -26.74
CA ASP A 26 14.83 -9.64 -27.35
C ASP A 26 14.82 -10.93 -26.51
N GLN A 27 14.67 -10.80 -25.19
CA GLN A 27 14.53 -11.94 -24.29
C GLN A 27 13.15 -12.59 -24.37
N LEU A 28 12.14 -11.91 -24.90
CA LEU A 28 10.75 -12.37 -24.91
C LEU A 28 10.29 -12.84 -26.29
N LEU A 29 10.77 -12.22 -27.36
CA LEU A 29 10.38 -12.62 -28.71
C LEU A 29 10.70 -14.09 -28.96
N TYR A 30 9.79 -14.76 -29.67
CA TYR A 30 9.88 -16.17 -30.03
C TYR A 30 9.90 -17.17 -28.87
N LYS A 31 9.71 -16.71 -27.62
CA LYS A 31 9.50 -17.59 -26.47
C LYS A 31 8.04 -17.90 -26.24
N HIS A 32 7.80 -19.02 -25.59
CA HIS A 32 6.45 -19.43 -25.24
C HIS A 32 5.92 -18.58 -24.07
N ALA A 33 4.72 -18.01 -24.23
CA ALA A 33 4.15 -17.06 -23.26
C ALA A 33 3.94 -17.66 -21.86
N ARG A 34 3.85 -19.00 -21.75
CA ARG A 34 3.79 -19.72 -20.46
C ARG A 34 5.00 -19.46 -19.58
N ASP A 35 6.18 -19.29 -20.14
CA ASP A 35 7.42 -19.15 -19.37
C ASP A 35 7.41 -17.89 -18.51
N LEU A 36 6.73 -16.85 -19.00
CA LEU A 36 6.55 -15.59 -18.30
C LEU A 36 5.21 -15.53 -17.55
N LEU A 37 4.12 -15.94 -18.19
CA LEU A 37 2.75 -15.71 -17.71
C LEU A 37 2.20 -16.86 -16.85
N GLY A 38 2.88 -18.01 -16.84
CA GLY A 38 2.56 -19.25 -16.13
C GLY A 38 1.37 -20.01 -16.68
N ASN A 39 0.22 -19.35 -16.81
CA ASN A 39 -1.01 -19.94 -17.34
C ASN A 39 -1.51 -19.13 -18.53
N VAL A 40 -1.64 -19.79 -19.68
CA VAL A 40 -2.05 -19.23 -20.98
C VAL A 40 -3.46 -19.66 -21.40
N LYS A 41 -4.23 -20.32 -20.53
CA LYS A 41 -5.56 -20.86 -20.85
C LYS A 41 -6.52 -19.80 -21.40
N ASN A 42 -6.45 -18.57 -20.87
CA ASN A 42 -7.27 -17.46 -21.38
C ASN A 42 -6.86 -16.99 -22.78
N PHE A 43 -5.59 -17.16 -23.18
CA PHE A 43 -5.14 -16.89 -24.55
C PHE A 43 -5.66 -17.97 -25.51
N GLN A 44 -5.57 -19.24 -25.11
CA GLN A 44 -6.13 -20.38 -25.86
C GLN A 44 -7.64 -20.23 -26.03
N MET A 45 -8.37 -19.87 -24.98
CA MET A 45 -9.82 -19.65 -25.10
C MET A 45 -10.15 -18.44 -25.98
N ALA A 46 -9.36 -17.36 -25.94
CA ALA A 46 -9.54 -16.19 -26.82
C ALA A 46 -9.34 -16.55 -28.29
N TRP A 47 -8.39 -17.45 -28.55
CA TRP A 47 -8.14 -18.05 -29.85
C TRP A 47 -9.33 -18.91 -30.31
N GLU A 48 -9.64 -19.96 -29.56
CA GLU A 48 -10.66 -20.96 -29.91
C GLU A 48 -12.07 -20.38 -30.07
N GLN A 49 -12.45 -19.46 -29.17
CA GLN A 49 -13.81 -18.92 -29.12
C GLN A 49 -13.95 -17.62 -29.92
N ASN A 50 -12.86 -17.09 -30.47
CA ASN A 50 -12.82 -15.82 -31.18
C ASN A 50 -13.54 -14.69 -30.42
N ARG A 51 -13.36 -14.63 -29.09
CA ARG A 51 -14.04 -13.65 -28.20
C ARG A 51 -13.06 -12.90 -27.31
N VAL A 52 -13.49 -11.73 -26.86
CA VAL A 52 -12.76 -10.93 -25.87
C VAL A 52 -12.94 -11.53 -24.47
N PHE A 53 -11.83 -11.73 -23.77
CA PHE A 53 -11.77 -12.14 -22.37
C PHE A 53 -11.27 -10.99 -21.51
N LYS A 54 -12.18 -10.42 -20.71
CA LYS A 54 -11.83 -9.49 -19.63
C LYS A 54 -11.52 -10.32 -18.39
N SER A 55 -10.23 -10.48 -18.08
CA SER A 55 -9.82 -11.09 -16.81
C SER A 55 -9.91 -10.03 -15.72
N ARG A 56 -10.50 -10.38 -14.57
CA ARG A 56 -10.69 -9.43 -13.46
C ARG A 56 -9.35 -8.83 -13.04
N GLU A 57 -8.50 -9.56 -12.34
CA GLU A 57 -7.18 -9.12 -11.89
C GLU A 57 -6.29 -10.36 -11.69
N LYS A 58 -4.96 -10.23 -11.82
CA LYS A 58 -3.99 -11.31 -11.55
C LYS A 58 -2.73 -10.73 -10.93
N GLN A 59 -2.24 -11.42 -9.91
CA GLN A 59 -0.95 -11.13 -9.30
C GLN A 59 0.16 -11.98 -9.94
N TYR A 60 1.33 -11.38 -10.07
CA TYR A 60 2.59 -12.02 -10.41
C TYR A 60 3.61 -11.70 -9.30
N PRO A 61 3.62 -12.47 -8.18
CA PRO A 61 4.41 -12.14 -7.00
C PRO A 61 5.92 -12.00 -7.27
N LYS A 62 6.46 -12.82 -8.19
CA LYS A 62 7.88 -12.76 -8.61
C LYS A 62 8.30 -11.36 -9.09
N TYR A 63 7.37 -10.60 -9.66
CA TYR A 63 7.63 -9.28 -10.22
C TYR A 63 7.07 -8.15 -9.36
N ASP A 64 6.47 -8.46 -8.21
CA ASP A 64 5.71 -7.52 -7.38
C ASP A 64 4.64 -6.76 -8.18
N LEU A 65 3.90 -7.52 -8.99
CA LEU A 65 3.04 -6.98 -10.03
C LEU A 65 1.59 -7.43 -9.84
N TYR A 66 0.66 -6.48 -9.84
CA TYR A 66 -0.78 -6.69 -9.84
C TYR A 66 -1.38 -6.08 -11.10
N VAL A 67 -2.01 -6.90 -11.96
CA VAL A 67 -2.51 -6.42 -13.26
C VAL A 67 -3.95 -6.78 -13.51
N ARG A 68 -4.66 -5.88 -14.17
CA ARG A 68 -5.91 -6.19 -14.89
C ARG A 68 -5.59 -6.49 -16.35
N LYS A 69 -6.24 -7.50 -16.93
CA LYS A 69 -5.90 -7.99 -18.27
C LYS A 69 -7.11 -8.08 -19.17
N VAL A 70 -6.94 -7.66 -20.42
CA VAL A 70 -7.92 -7.86 -21.50
C VAL A 70 -7.23 -8.61 -22.62
N ILE A 71 -7.78 -9.77 -22.96
CA ILE A 71 -7.24 -10.69 -23.97
C ILE A 71 -8.25 -10.76 -25.11
N PHE A 72 -7.81 -10.61 -26.36
CA PHE A 72 -8.69 -10.60 -27.52
C PHE A 72 -7.98 -11.14 -28.77
N PRO A 73 -8.72 -11.78 -29.68
CA PRO A 73 -8.20 -12.20 -30.97
C PRO A 73 -8.04 -10.99 -31.92
N ILE A 74 -7.03 -11.05 -32.79
CA ILE A 74 -6.80 -10.17 -33.94
C ILE A 74 -7.07 -11.01 -35.20
N LYS A 75 -7.83 -10.46 -36.13
CA LYS A 75 -8.41 -11.21 -37.27
C LYS A 75 -7.62 -11.12 -38.59
N ASP A 76 -6.55 -10.35 -38.68
CA ASP A 76 -5.84 -10.14 -39.94
C ASP A 76 -4.60 -11.04 -40.10
N GLU A 77 -4.53 -11.71 -41.28
CA GLU A 77 -3.46 -12.56 -41.87
C GLU A 77 -2.84 -13.69 -41.02
N GLY A 78 -3.46 -13.99 -39.91
CA GLY A 78 -3.16 -15.13 -39.05
C GLY A 78 -3.95 -14.85 -37.80
N LEU A 79 -4.76 -15.79 -37.33
CA LEU A 79 -5.39 -15.59 -36.02
C LEU A 79 -4.22 -15.26 -35.07
N LEU A 80 -4.31 -14.17 -34.31
CA LEU A 80 -3.32 -13.80 -33.30
C LEU A 80 -4.10 -13.44 -32.05
N VAL A 81 -3.49 -13.58 -30.88
CA VAL A 81 -4.13 -13.15 -29.63
C VAL A 81 -3.30 -12.07 -28.97
N ALA A 82 -3.91 -10.91 -28.77
CA ALA A 82 -3.32 -9.83 -28.02
C ALA A 82 -3.81 -9.82 -26.57
N CYS A 83 -2.93 -9.36 -25.69
CA CYS A 83 -3.23 -9.11 -24.29
C CYS A 83 -2.74 -7.73 -23.88
N ILE A 84 -3.67 -6.90 -23.44
CA ILE A 84 -3.40 -5.61 -22.81
C ILE A 84 -3.42 -5.83 -21.30
N MET A 85 -2.40 -5.30 -20.63
CA MET A 85 -2.27 -5.34 -19.17
C MET A 85 -2.21 -3.91 -18.65
N VAL A 86 -2.99 -3.63 -17.62
CA VAL A 86 -2.95 -2.40 -16.85
C VAL A 86 -2.34 -2.75 -15.51
N ASP A 87 -1.22 -2.11 -15.18
CA ASP A 87 -0.58 -2.21 -13.87
C ASP A 87 -1.42 -1.46 -12.84
N LEU A 88 -1.76 -2.15 -11.75
CA LEU A 88 -2.55 -1.69 -10.62
C LEU A 88 -1.80 -1.96 -9.31
N SER A 89 -0.47 -2.20 -9.37
CA SER A 89 0.34 -2.59 -8.23
C SER A 89 0.35 -1.49 -7.18
N HIS A 90 0.56 -0.23 -7.59
CA HIS A 90 0.59 0.91 -6.68
C HIS A 90 -0.71 1.04 -5.87
N GLU A 91 -1.87 0.98 -6.51
CA GLU A 91 -3.17 1.03 -5.83
C GLU A 91 -3.41 -0.19 -4.96
N TRP A 92 -2.97 -1.37 -5.41
CA TRP A 92 -3.06 -2.62 -4.65
C TRP A 92 -2.23 -2.56 -3.36
N HIS A 93 -0.96 -2.10 -3.45
CA HIS A 93 -0.09 -1.89 -2.30
C HIS A 93 -0.65 -0.86 -1.35
N GLN A 94 -1.06 0.32 -1.86
CA GLN A 94 -1.67 1.33 -1.00
C GLN A 94 -2.89 0.78 -0.26
N ARG A 95 -3.79 0.06 -0.93
CA ARG A 95 -4.97 -0.52 -0.27
C ARG A 95 -4.60 -1.55 0.80
N ASN A 96 -3.59 -2.37 0.56
CA ASN A 96 -3.17 -3.41 1.50
C ASN A 96 -2.28 -2.92 2.64
N GLU A 97 -1.50 -1.85 2.45
CA GLU A 97 -0.57 -1.32 3.45
C GLU A 97 -1.17 -0.19 4.29
N MET A 98 -2.16 0.55 3.77
CA MET A 98 -2.82 1.63 4.49
C MET A 98 -3.38 1.22 5.86
N PRO A 99 -3.96 0.03 6.07
CA PRO A 99 -4.43 -0.39 7.39
C PRO A 99 -3.29 -0.49 8.43
N ARG A 100 -2.10 -0.95 8.02
CA ARG A 100 -0.93 -1.05 8.90
C ARG A 100 -0.44 0.34 9.29
N ILE A 101 -0.23 1.20 8.29
CA ILE A 101 0.22 2.59 8.50
C ILE A 101 -0.76 3.35 9.39
N LYS A 102 -2.07 3.21 9.16
CA LYS A 102 -3.10 3.82 10.00
C LYS A 102 -3.00 3.36 11.45
N ARG A 103 -2.77 2.07 11.69
CA ARG A 103 -2.64 1.52 13.04
C ARG A 103 -1.40 2.07 13.76
N GLU A 104 -0.26 2.10 13.08
CA GLU A 104 0.99 2.69 13.61
C GLU A 104 0.82 4.17 13.98
N ILE A 105 0.15 4.95 13.12
CA ILE A 105 -0.13 6.37 13.39
C ILE A 105 -1.01 6.53 14.65
N ILE A 106 -2.06 5.72 14.80
CA ILE A 106 -2.94 5.76 15.98
C ILE A 106 -2.14 5.45 17.25
N GLU A 107 -1.26 4.45 17.21
CA GLU A 107 -0.40 4.08 18.34
C GLU A 107 0.56 5.22 18.72
N GLN A 108 1.20 5.86 17.74
CA GLN A 108 2.07 7.01 17.98
C GLN A 108 1.32 8.21 18.56
N VAL A 109 0.13 8.52 18.06
CA VAL A 109 -0.71 9.60 18.60
C VAL A 109 -1.07 9.31 20.06
N ASN A 110 -1.47 8.08 20.39
CA ASN A 110 -1.77 7.68 21.77
C ASN A 110 -0.57 7.82 22.69
N GLU A 111 0.64 7.48 22.21
CA GLU A 111 1.88 7.66 22.98
C GLU A 111 2.14 9.13 23.31
N VAL A 112 1.95 10.04 22.34
CA VAL A 112 2.11 11.48 22.54
C VAL A 112 1.07 12.02 23.53
N VAL A 113 -0.19 11.59 23.41
CA VAL A 113 -1.26 11.97 24.34
C VAL A 113 -0.92 11.52 25.77
N ASN A 114 -0.46 10.28 25.94
CA ASN A 114 -0.05 9.75 27.24
C ASN A 114 1.12 10.55 27.83
N LYS A 115 2.13 10.90 27.03
CA LYS A 115 3.24 11.75 27.45
C LYS A 115 2.75 13.12 27.92
N LYS A 116 1.82 13.75 27.20
CA LYS A 116 1.25 15.05 27.60
C LYS A 116 0.41 14.96 28.87
N MET A 117 -0.36 13.89 29.05
CA MET A 117 -1.12 13.65 30.27
C MET A 117 -0.20 13.46 31.48
N HIS A 118 0.90 12.72 31.33
CA HIS A 118 1.88 12.53 32.41
C HIS A 118 2.52 13.86 32.82
N VAL A 119 2.93 14.70 31.85
CA VAL A 119 3.46 16.04 32.14
C VAL A 119 2.41 16.90 32.86
N ALA A 120 1.14 16.85 32.44
CA ALA A 120 0.07 17.58 33.12
C ALA A 120 -0.12 17.13 34.57
N GLN A 121 -0.04 15.82 34.84
CA GLN A 121 -0.11 15.27 36.20
C GLN A 121 1.07 15.74 37.07
N GLN A 122 2.29 15.78 36.51
CA GLN A 122 3.46 16.31 37.22
C GLN A 122 3.30 17.79 37.56
N ILE A 123 2.83 18.59 36.60
CA ILE A 123 2.56 20.03 36.82
C ILE A 123 1.49 20.21 37.90
N ALA A 124 0.40 19.43 37.85
CA ALA A 124 -0.66 19.49 38.87
C ALA A 124 -0.13 19.10 40.26
N GLY A 125 0.75 18.09 40.34
CA GLY A 125 1.43 17.72 41.58
C GLY A 125 2.27 18.86 42.16
N LEU A 126 3.13 19.46 41.34
CA LEU A 126 3.98 20.59 41.73
C LEU A 126 3.16 21.83 42.14
N LEU A 127 2.08 22.13 41.41
CA LEU A 127 1.13 23.20 41.78
C LEU A 127 0.46 22.91 43.13
N GLY A 128 0.09 21.66 43.39
CA GLY A 128 -0.48 21.25 44.67
C GLY A 128 0.50 21.43 45.84
N GLU A 129 1.75 21.00 45.66
CA GLU A 129 2.83 21.14 46.64
C GLU A 129 3.09 22.62 46.97
N THR A 130 3.35 23.44 45.94
CA THR A 130 3.62 24.87 46.11
C THR A 130 2.43 25.63 46.72
N THR A 131 1.20 25.25 46.39
CA THR A 131 -0.01 25.83 47.00
C THR A 131 -0.12 25.47 48.48
N ALA A 132 0.21 24.22 48.85
CA ALA A 132 0.22 23.78 50.24
C ALA A 132 1.30 24.52 51.05
N GLU A 133 2.51 24.66 50.51
CA GLU A 133 3.60 25.43 51.12
C GLU A 133 3.24 26.92 51.32
N THR A 134 2.61 27.52 50.31
CA THR A 134 2.13 28.91 50.36
C THR A 134 1.08 29.06 51.45
N LYS A 135 0.11 28.14 51.54
CA LYS A 135 -0.92 28.16 52.58
C LYS A 135 -0.31 28.10 53.99
N VAL A 136 0.64 27.20 54.22
CA VAL A 136 1.32 27.07 55.52
C VAL A 136 2.07 28.36 55.88
N SER A 137 2.78 28.94 54.91
CA SER A 137 3.51 30.19 55.12
C SER A 137 2.58 31.36 55.46
N LEU A 138 1.45 31.48 54.76
CA LEU A 138 0.45 32.52 55.03
C LEU A 138 -0.25 32.33 56.39
N LEU A 139 -0.51 31.08 56.81
CA LEU A 139 -1.08 30.81 58.14
C LEU A 139 -0.12 31.21 59.25
N LYS A 140 1.17 30.87 59.13
CA LYS A 140 2.20 31.30 60.09
C LYS A 140 2.30 32.82 60.17
N LEU A 141 2.27 33.50 59.02
CA LEU A 141 2.31 34.96 58.97
C LEU A 141 1.09 35.59 59.64
N ARG A 142 -0.10 35.01 59.44
CA ARG A 142 -1.32 35.45 60.12
C ARG A 142 -1.23 35.27 61.64
N GLU A 143 -0.76 34.12 62.12
CA GLU A 143 -0.59 33.84 63.55
C GLU A 143 0.38 34.82 64.22
N MET A 144 1.48 35.19 63.55
CA MET A 144 2.42 36.20 64.05
C MET A 144 1.77 37.58 64.21
N LEU A 145 0.97 38.01 63.22
CA LEU A 145 0.26 39.29 63.27
C LEU A 145 -0.82 39.31 64.37
N GLU A 146 -1.50 38.19 64.59
CA GLU A 146 -2.49 38.05 65.68
C GLU A 146 -1.83 38.14 67.08
N GLN A 147 -0.60 37.65 67.23
CA GLN A 147 0.16 37.73 68.49
C GLN A 147 0.71 39.13 68.80
N GLU A 148 1.08 39.93 67.78
CA GLU A 148 1.56 41.31 67.97
C GLU A 148 0.43 42.30 68.35
N THR A 149 -0.83 41.90 68.18
CA THR A 149 -1.99 42.76 68.48
C THR A 149 -2.56 42.53 69.91
N MET A 150 -1.89 41.72 70.75
CA MET A 150 -2.23 41.47 72.16
C MET A 150 -1.32 42.21 73.15
#